data_AF-A0A1J8QKL1-F1
#
_entry.id   AF-A0A1J8QKL1-F1
#
_cell.length_a   1.000
_cell.length_b   1.000
_cell.length_c   1.000
_cell.angle_alpha   90.00
_cell.angle_beta   90.00
_cell.angle_gamma   90.00
#
_symmetry.space_group_name_H-M   'P 1'
#
loop_
_entity.id
_entity.type
_entity.pdbx_description
1 polymer ?
#
loop_
_entity_poly.entity_id
_entity_poly.type
_entity_poly.pdbx_seq_one_letter_code
_entity_poly.pdbx_strand_id
1 'polypeptide(L)'
;MGKINNLVTTDLSNLTNGRDFLLAVLYIPVQIIACIFFLYQILGRSAFVGLAVMVILFPVPGYVAKMIQSVQKEKMNRTDARVQIVTETMNVLRMIKLFGWEAKMDKKISEKREVELLWTWKTKILELLNNNLNFIIPLLTMMASYSTFTLIMGQILTASTVFSSMTIFDILREQLQVVFYIIPRMTQSKVSLDRVNNFLNDTELLDAYSQQDEGRAQLFVQSEEESELIGFRDAVFAWSNESSGALTPSKRKFRLRIDGEVFFQPSRINLVIGPTGSGKTSMLMALLGEMHFMPSGPTSWFNLPRQGGVAYAAQESWVQNETILDNIIFGAPYDEVRYKKASTVFSSMTIFNILRDQLHIVFYTIPKMTQGKVSLDRVNNFLNDTELLDAYSQQDEGGAQLFVQSEEESELIGFRDAVFAWSNESSGALTPSKRKFRLRIDGEVFFQPSRINLVIGPTGSGKTSMLMALLGEMHFMPSGPTSWFNLPRKWGVAYAAQESWVQNETIRDNIIFGAPYDEVRYKKVLYQCALERDLTLFEAGDKTEVGEKGLTLSGGQKVIVFLRRGRKEANTC
;
A
#
# COMPACT_ATOMS: atom_id res chain seq x y z
N MET A 1 0.82 -5.85 18.53
CA MET A 1 1.10 -6.50 17.23
C MET A 1 1.97 -5.67 16.29
N GLY A 2 1.55 -4.49 15.78
CA GLY A 2 2.38 -3.73 14.82
C GLY A 2 3.79 -3.35 15.30
N LYS A 3 3.93 -2.93 16.57
CA LYS A 3 5.24 -2.64 17.21
C LYS A 3 6.13 -3.89 17.27
N ILE A 4 5.56 -5.03 17.66
CA ILE A 4 6.27 -6.33 17.72
C ILE A 4 6.68 -6.77 16.31
N ASN A 5 5.79 -6.65 15.32
CA ASN A 5 6.11 -7.01 13.94
C ASN A 5 7.24 -6.13 13.38
N ASN A 6 7.23 -4.82 13.67
CA ASN A 6 8.34 -3.94 13.29
C ASN A 6 9.66 -4.32 14.00
N LEU A 7 9.59 -4.67 15.29
CA LEU A 7 10.75 -5.15 16.06
C LEU A 7 11.32 -6.46 15.46
N VAL A 8 10.46 -7.40 15.12
CA VAL A 8 10.85 -8.72 14.57
C VAL A 8 11.31 -8.64 13.12
N THR A 9 10.77 -7.72 12.32
CA THR A 9 11.11 -7.62 10.90
C THR A 9 12.21 -6.60 10.64
N THR A 10 11.93 -5.32 10.91
CA THR A 10 12.77 -4.20 10.50
C THR A 10 13.93 -4.02 11.45
N ASP A 11 13.68 -4.04 12.76
CA ASP A 11 14.73 -3.88 13.76
C ASP A 11 15.67 -5.08 13.80
N LEU A 12 15.14 -6.30 13.72
CA LEU A 12 15.98 -7.51 13.65
C LEU A 12 16.84 -7.55 12.39
N SER A 13 16.29 -7.10 11.25
CA SER A 13 17.07 -6.96 10.01
C SER A 13 18.20 -5.93 10.18
N ASN A 14 17.91 -4.77 10.78
CA ASN A 14 18.92 -3.76 11.09
C ASN A 14 20.00 -4.29 12.05
N LEU A 15 19.60 -5.08 13.06
CA LEU A 15 20.52 -5.73 14.00
C LEU A 15 21.46 -6.70 13.27
N THR A 16 20.89 -7.53 12.40
CA THR A 16 21.62 -8.50 11.59
C THR A 16 22.63 -7.79 10.68
N ASN A 17 22.24 -6.67 10.07
CA ASN A 17 23.11 -5.84 9.25
C ASN A 17 24.24 -5.16 10.06
N GLY A 18 24.07 -4.98 11.37
CA GLY A 18 25.09 -4.45 12.27
C GLY A 18 25.96 -5.51 12.96
N ARG A 19 25.74 -6.80 12.71
CA ARG A 19 26.50 -7.89 13.35
C ARG A 19 28.00 -7.79 13.10
N ASP A 20 28.38 -7.26 11.95
CA ASP A 20 29.76 -7.15 11.46
C ASP A 20 30.53 -5.96 12.10
N PHE A 21 30.02 -5.39 13.19
CA PHE A 21 30.64 -4.23 13.86
C PHE A 21 32.07 -4.52 14.36
N LEU A 22 32.37 -5.76 14.75
CA LEU A 22 33.72 -6.14 15.17
C LEU A 22 34.73 -6.05 14.02
N LEU A 23 34.30 -6.34 12.77
CA LEU A 23 35.12 -6.12 11.58
C LEU A 23 35.43 -4.63 11.41
N ALA A 24 34.46 -3.76 11.70
CA ALA A 24 34.66 -2.32 11.60
C ALA A 24 35.70 -1.78 12.59
N VAL A 25 35.65 -2.26 13.84
CA VAL A 25 36.48 -1.72 14.94
C VAL A 25 37.88 -2.36 14.95
N LEU A 26 38.01 -3.62 14.53
CA LEU A 26 39.27 -4.35 14.63
C LEU A 26 39.95 -4.53 13.27
N TYR A 27 39.23 -5.03 12.27
CA TYR A 27 39.82 -5.36 10.97
C TYR A 27 40.21 -4.11 10.17
N ILE A 28 39.31 -3.11 10.07
CA ILE A 28 39.57 -1.89 9.29
C ILE A 28 40.80 -1.11 9.81
N PRO A 29 40.93 -0.80 11.12
CA PRO A 29 42.09 -0.03 11.60
C PRO A 29 43.40 -0.80 11.45
N VAL A 30 43.39 -2.11 11.73
CA VAL A 30 44.59 -2.96 11.55
C VAL A 30 45.03 -2.98 10.10
N GLN A 31 44.09 -3.12 9.16
CA GLN A 31 44.40 -3.12 7.73
C GLN A 31 44.90 -1.76 7.24
N ILE A 32 44.31 -0.65 7.70
CA ILE A 32 44.79 0.70 7.38
C ILE A 32 46.23 0.89 7.89
N ILE A 33 46.52 0.50 9.13
CA ILE A 33 47.87 0.59 9.72
C ILE A 33 48.87 -0.24 8.92
N ALA A 34 48.51 -1.48 8.55
CA ALA A 34 49.35 -2.34 7.73
C ALA A 34 49.60 -1.75 6.34
N CYS A 35 48.58 -1.19 5.68
CA CYS A 35 48.72 -0.52 4.39
C CYS A 35 49.67 0.68 4.48
N ILE A 36 49.52 1.53 5.51
CA ILE A 36 50.40 2.69 5.73
C ILE A 36 51.85 2.22 5.96
N PHE A 37 52.04 1.17 6.76
CA PHE A 37 53.36 0.60 7.02
C PHE A 37 54.03 0.06 5.75
N PHE A 38 53.33 -0.73 4.94
CA PHE A 38 53.88 -1.27 3.69
C PHE A 38 54.11 -0.18 2.63
N LEU A 39 53.22 0.81 2.51
CA LEU A 39 53.45 1.96 1.64
C LEU A 39 54.71 2.73 2.05
N TYR A 40 54.92 2.93 3.36
CA TYR A 40 56.13 3.56 3.86
C TYR A 40 57.38 2.73 3.54
N GLN A 41 57.34 1.40 3.60
CA GLN A 41 58.48 0.57 3.22
C GLN A 41 58.81 0.66 1.72
N ILE A 42 57.81 0.77 0.84
CA ILE A 42 58.03 0.76 -0.61
C ILE A 42 58.38 2.16 -1.14
N LEU A 43 57.71 3.20 -0.66
CA LEU A 43 57.79 4.57 -1.18
C LEU A 43 58.50 5.54 -0.21
N GLY A 44 58.76 5.14 1.03
CA GLY A 44 59.35 6.03 2.03
C GLY A 44 58.44 7.21 2.35
N ARG A 45 59.02 8.42 2.41
CA ARG A 45 58.28 9.65 2.78
C ARG A 45 57.26 10.11 1.73
N SER A 46 57.40 9.70 0.47
CA SER A 46 56.44 10.07 -0.58
C SER A 46 55.08 9.38 -0.44
N ALA A 47 55.00 8.29 0.34
CA ALA A 47 53.74 7.65 0.71
C ALA A 47 52.78 8.61 1.43
N PHE A 48 53.32 9.48 2.30
CA PHE A 48 52.51 10.43 3.07
C PHE A 48 51.88 11.51 2.20
N VAL A 49 52.52 11.88 1.08
CA VAL A 49 51.95 12.85 0.13
C VAL A 49 50.72 12.25 -0.56
N GLY A 50 50.79 11.01 -1.01
CA GLY A 50 49.64 10.30 -1.58
C GLY A 50 48.52 10.12 -0.57
N LEU A 51 48.84 9.73 0.67
CA LEU A 51 47.89 9.67 1.79
C LEU A 51 47.21 11.02 2.06
N ALA A 52 47.96 12.12 2.04
CA ALA A 52 47.38 13.46 2.23
C ALA A 52 46.41 13.83 1.10
N VAL A 53 46.80 13.60 -0.16
CA VAL A 53 45.92 13.81 -1.32
C VAL A 53 44.67 12.93 -1.23
N MET A 54 44.82 11.69 -0.78
CA MET A 54 43.72 10.75 -0.61
C MET A 54 42.72 11.24 0.43
N VAL A 55 43.19 11.67 1.60
CA VAL A 55 42.34 12.22 2.68
C VAL A 55 41.62 13.49 2.23
N ILE A 56 42.27 14.35 1.44
CA ILE A 56 41.66 15.58 0.92
C ILE A 56 40.57 15.28 -0.11
N LEU A 57 40.76 14.29 -0.99
CA LEU A 57 39.79 13.94 -2.03
C LEU A 57 38.68 13.00 -1.55
N PHE A 58 38.90 12.31 -0.43
CA PHE A 58 37.96 11.33 0.14
C PHE A 58 36.54 11.86 0.46
N PRO A 59 36.33 13.12 0.88
CA PRO A 59 34.98 13.67 1.09
C PRO A 59 34.18 13.88 -0.20
N VAL A 60 34.83 13.95 -1.36
CA VAL A 60 34.19 14.30 -2.64
C VAL A 60 33.12 13.27 -3.05
N PRO A 61 33.39 11.95 -3.08
CA PRO A 61 32.35 10.93 -3.33
C PRO A 61 31.19 11.01 -2.34
N GLY A 62 31.45 11.30 -1.05
CA GLY A 62 30.40 11.45 -0.04
C GLY A 62 29.45 12.60 -0.33
N TYR A 63 29.98 13.74 -0.78
CA TYR A 63 29.16 14.89 -1.20
C TYR A 63 28.31 14.57 -2.44
N VAL A 64 28.90 13.90 -3.44
CA VAL A 64 28.16 13.44 -4.64
C VAL A 64 27.07 12.44 -4.26
N ALA A 65 27.35 11.50 -3.34
CA ALA A 65 26.36 10.56 -2.83
C ALA A 65 25.16 11.27 -2.15
N LYS A 66 25.41 12.33 -1.39
CA LYS A 66 24.34 13.16 -0.81
C LYS A 66 23.51 13.87 -1.88
N MET A 67 24.15 14.37 -2.95
CA MET A 67 23.44 14.94 -4.09
C MET A 67 22.58 13.90 -4.80
N ILE A 68 23.10 12.68 -5.01
CA ILE A 68 22.34 11.55 -5.57
C ILE A 68 21.08 11.30 -4.73
N GLN A 69 21.19 11.24 -3.40
CA GLN A 69 20.02 11.03 -2.53
C GLN A 69 18.98 12.14 -2.67
N SER A 70 19.40 13.40 -2.74
CA SER A 70 18.49 14.54 -2.94
C SER A 70 17.75 14.48 -4.28
N VAL A 71 18.48 14.21 -5.37
CA VAL A 71 17.91 14.07 -6.72
C VAL A 71 17.02 12.84 -6.83
N GLN A 72 17.38 11.74 -6.17
CA GLN A 72 16.58 10.52 -6.12
C GLN A 72 15.23 10.74 -5.43
N LYS A 73 15.21 11.52 -4.33
CA LYS A 73 13.97 11.92 -3.67
C LYS A 73 13.05 12.69 -4.62
N GLU A 74 13.60 13.66 -5.34
CA GLU A 74 12.81 14.44 -6.28
C GLU A 74 12.33 13.61 -7.47
N LYS A 75 13.15 12.69 -7.97
CA LYS A 75 12.73 11.70 -8.98
C LYS A 75 11.52 10.90 -8.49
N MET A 76 11.54 10.39 -7.25
CA MET A 76 10.40 9.65 -6.68
C MET A 76 9.13 10.49 -6.65
N ASN A 77 9.20 11.76 -6.23
CA ASN A 77 8.05 12.67 -6.26
C ASN A 77 7.46 12.80 -7.69
N ARG A 78 8.30 12.84 -8.73
CA ARG A 78 7.84 12.91 -10.13
C ARG A 78 7.24 11.59 -10.61
N THR A 79 7.83 10.46 -10.22
CA THR A 79 7.28 9.13 -10.50
C THR A 79 5.90 8.96 -9.85
N ASP A 80 5.73 9.38 -8.59
CA ASP A 80 4.45 9.32 -7.88
C ASP A 80 3.38 10.16 -8.59
N ALA A 81 3.72 11.38 -9.01
CA ALA A 81 2.80 12.23 -9.78
C ALA A 81 2.36 11.59 -11.10
N ARG A 82 3.27 10.92 -11.83
CA ARG A 82 2.92 10.17 -13.05
C ARG A 82 2.00 8.99 -12.72
N VAL A 83 2.36 8.19 -11.70
CA VAL A 83 1.57 7.02 -11.28
C VAL A 83 0.16 7.44 -10.85
N GLN A 84 0.02 8.57 -10.17
CA GLN A 84 -1.29 9.13 -9.82
C GLN A 84 -2.12 9.44 -11.07
N ILE A 85 -1.59 10.16 -12.05
CA ILE A 85 -2.32 10.51 -13.28
C ILE A 85 -2.69 9.25 -14.09
N VAL A 86 -1.79 8.27 -14.17
CA VAL A 86 -2.10 6.98 -14.79
C VAL A 86 -3.26 6.30 -14.07
N THR A 87 -3.26 6.31 -12.73
CA THR A 87 -4.34 5.74 -11.92
C THR A 87 -5.67 6.47 -12.13
N GLU A 88 -5.67 7.80 -12.16
CA GLU A 88 -6.85 8.62 -12.46
C GLU A 88 -7.39 8.33 -13.87
N THR A 89 -6.51 8.17 -14.86
CA THR A 89 -6.87 7.84 -16.25
C THR A 89 -7.52 6.46 -16.33
N MET A 90 -6.96 5.46 -15.65
CA MET A 90 -7.52 4.10 -15.62
C MET A 90 -8.91 4.06 -14.97
N ASN A 91 -9.13 4.83 -13.90
CA ASN A 91 -10.43 4.89 -13.22
C ASN A 91 -11.56 5.45 -14.10
N VAL A 92 -11.23 6.28 -15.11
CA VAL A 92 -12.20 6.96 -15.97
C VAL A 92 -12.03 6.57 -17.45
N LEU A 93 -11.41 5.42 -17.71
CA LEU A 93 -11.03 5.01 -19.07
C LEU A 93 -12.21 4.95 -20.04
N ARG A 94 -13.38 4.49 -19.58
CA ARG A 94 -14.59 4.41 -20.40
C ARG A 94 -15.02 5.78 -20.93
N MET A 95 -15.01 6.82 -20.09
CA MET A 95 -15.36 8.17 -20.54
C MET A 95 -14.32 8.73 -21.52
N ILE A 96 -13.03 8.42 -21.29
CA ILE A 96 -11.95 8.86 -22.20
C ILE A 96 -12.16 8.25 -23.60
N LYS A 97 -12.53 6.97 -23.68
CA LYS A 97 -12.88 6.29 -24.94
C LYS A 97 -14.14 6.89 -25.57
N LEU A 98 -15.22 7.05 -24.80
CA LEU A 98 -16.50 7.62 -25.27
C LEU A 98 -16.34 9.01 -25.91
N PHE A 99 -15.46 9.85 -25.36
CA PHE A 99 -15.20 11.19 -25.87
C PHE A 99 -14.01 11.29 -26.84
N GLY A 100 -13.33 10.18 -27.14
CA GLY A 100 -12.16 10.17 -28.04
C GLY A 100 -10.97 10.97 -27.52
N TRP A 101 -10.72 10.99 -26.20
CA TRP A 101 -9.68 11.81 -25.56
C TRP A 101 -8.35 11.09 -25.35
N GLU A 102 -8.15 9.95 -25.99
CA GLU A 102 -6.95 9.12 -25.83
C GLU A 102 -5.67 9.91 -26.13
N ALA A 103 -5.62 10.61 -27.27
CA ALA A 103 -4.47 11.44 -27.66
C ALA A 103 -4.18 12.58 -26.66
N LYS A 104 -5.22 13.15 -26.02
CA LYS A 104 -5.07 14.21 -25.03
C LYS A 104 -4.48 13.66 -23.72
N MET A 105 -4.96 12.49 -23.28
CA MET A 105 -4.45 11.83 -22.07
C MET A 105 -3.03 11.31 -22.27
N ASP A 106 -2.73 10.78 -23.45
CA ASP A 106 -1.38 10.35 -23.83
C ASP A 106 -0.39 11.52 -23.79
N LYS A 107 -0.75 12.67 -24.36
CA LYS A 107 0.07 13.88 -24.28
C LYS A 107 0.32 14.31 -22.83
N LYS A 108 -0.72 14.32 -21.99
CA LYS A 108 -0.62 14.71 -20.58
C LYS A 108 0.28 13.77 -19.77
N ILE A 109 0.21 12.46 -20.02
CA ILE A 109 1.10 11.47 -19.38
C ILE A 109 2.54 11.63 -19.89
N SER A 110 2.71 11.87 -21.19
CA SER A 110 4.01 12.07 -21.82
C SER A 110 4.74 13.30 -21.27
N GLU A 111 4.06 14.43 -21.09
CA GLU A 111 4.63 15.64 -20.47
C GLU A 111 5.18 15.36 -19.06
N LYS A 112 4.46 14.57 -18.24
CA LYS A 112 4.93 14.16 -16.90
C LYS A 112 6.11 13.20 -16.98
N ARG A 113 6.09 12.28 -17.95
CA ARG A 113 7.17 11.34 -18.21
C ARG A 113 8.45 12.05 -18.64
N GLU A 114 8.39 13.08 -19.48
CA GLU A 114 9.57 13.86 -19.89
C GLU A 114 10.27 14.50 -18.70
N VAL A 115 9.50 15.10 -17.78
CA VAL A 115 10.05 15.66 -16.54
C VAL A 115 10.71 14.56 -15.70
N GLU A 116 10.05 13.41 -15.52
CA GLU A 116 10.62 12.26 -14.80
C GLU A 116 11.92 11.74 -15.46
N LEU A 117 11.98 11.71 -16.80
CA LEU A 117 13.16 11.29 -17.54
C LEU A 117 14.34 12.22 -17.32
N LEU A 118 14.12 13.55 -17.27
CA LEU A 118 15.18 14.51 -16.94
C LEU A 118 15.76 14.26 -15.54
N TRP A 119 14.91 13.98 -14.54
CA TRP A 119 15.37 13.63 -13.20
C TRP A 119 16.09 12.28 -13.17
N THR A 120 15.60 11.30 -13.92
CA THR A 120 16.25 10.00 -14.08
C THR A 120 17.64 10.15 -14.69
N TRP A 121 17.77 10.98 -15.73
CA TRP A 121 19.04 11.28 -16.38
C TRP A 121 20.01 11.99 -15.43
N LYS A 122 19.54 12.97 -14.66
CA LYS A 122 20.35 13.63 -13.60
C LYS A 122 20.88 12.61 -12.59
N THR A 123 20.03 11.71 -12.09
CA THR A 123 20.47 10.64 -11.18
C THR A 123 21.55 9.78 -11.84
N LYS A 124 21.32 9.34 -13.09
CA LYS A 124 22.27 8.48 -13.82
C LYS A 124 23.61 9.15 -14.07
N ILE A 125 23.64 10.45 -14.35
CA ILE A 125 24.89 11.19 -14.50
C ILE A 125 25.62 11.33 -13.18
N LEU A 126 24.92 11.61 -12.09
CA LEU A 126 25.57 11.70 -10.77
C LEU A 126 26.11 10.33 -10.34
N GLU A 127 25.40 9.23 -10.62
CA GLU A 127 25.88 7.87 -10.41
C GLU A 127 27.15 7.58 -11.24
N LEU A 128 27.15 7.95 -12.53
CA LEU A 128 28.32 7.83 -13.40
C LEU A 128 29.50 8.66 -12.88
N LEU A 129 29.26 9.91 -12.47
CA LEU A 129 30.29 10.77 -11.88
C LEU A 129 30.88 10.14 -10.62
N ASN A 130 30.04 9.64 -9.72
CA ASN A 130 30.47 8.96 -8.50
C ASN A 130 31.34 7.72 -8.81
N ASN A 131 30.93 6.91 -9.79
CA ASN A 131 31.71 5.76 -10.22
C ASN A 131 33.04 6.16 -10.84
N ASN A 132 33.09 7.23 -11.65
CA ASN A 132 34.33 7.73 -12.23
C ASN A 132 35.28 8.32 -11.18
N LEU A 133 34.76 9.04 -10.19
CA LEU A 133 35.55 9.57 -9.07
C LEU A 133 36.30 8.45 -8.32
N ASN A 134 35.69 7.27 -8.20
CA ASN A 134 36.33 6.11 -7.58
C ASN A 134 37.57 5.61 -8.35
N PHE A 135 37.68 5.89 -9.66
CA PHE A 135 38.85 5.58 -10.48
C PHE A 135 39.85 6.74 -10.60
N ILE A 136 39.36 7.99 -10.60
CA ILE A 136 40.19 9.20 -10.75
C ILE A 136 40.99 9.49 -9.46
N ILE A 137 40.37 9.37 -8.29
CA ILE A 137 41.04 9.66 -7.01
C ILE A 137 42.31 8.81 -6.81
N PRO A 138 42.29 7.48 -7.00
CA PRO A 138 43.50 6.63 -6.91
C PRO A 138 44.59 7.08 -7.86
N LEU A 139 44.22 7.40 -9.10
CA LEU A 139 45.15 7.84 -10.12
C LEU A 139 45.84 9.13 -9.71
N LEU A 140 45.09 10.12 -9.20
CA LEU A 140 45.66 11.36 -8.67
C LEU A 140 46.56 11.14 -7.46
N THR A 141 46.16 10.24 -6.54
CA THR A 141 46.97 9.92 -5.35
C THR A 141 48.29 9.24 -5.72
N MET A 142 48.25 8.29 -6.65
CA MET A 142 49.43 7.59 -7.14
C MET A 142 50.34 8.54 -7.93
N MET A 143 49.77 9.38 -8.80
CA MET A 143 50.54 10.41 -9.51
C MET A 143 51.28 11.31 -8.54
N ALA A 144 50.61 11.83 -7.50
CA ALA A 144 51.25 12.68 -6.50
C ALA A 144 52.39 11.94 -5.75
N SER A 145 52.18 10.69 -5.33
CA SER A 145 53.21 9.89 -4.66
C SER A 145 54.39 9.56 -5.56
N TYR A 146 54.16 9.17 -6.82
CA TYR A 146 55.25 8.83 -7.74
C TYR A 146 56.01 10.07 -8.21
N SER A 147 55.32 11.20 -8.45
CA SER A 147 55.99 12.46 -8.76
C SER A 147 56.90 12.90 -7.63
N THR A 148 56.47 12.80 -6.36
CA THR A 148 57.33 13.13 -5.22
C THR A 148 58.46 12.13 -5.01
N PHE A 149 58.23 10.83 -5.25
CA PHE A 149 59.27 9.80 -5.17
C PHE A 149 60.39 10.00 -6.21
N THR A 150 60.03 10.32 -7.46
CA THR A 150 61.02 10.45 -8.54
C THR A 150 61.65 11.85 -8.59
N LEU A 151 60.84 12.91 -8.52
CA LEU A 151 61.34 14.29 -8.71
C LEU A 151 61.97 14.89 -7.45
N ILE A 152 61.43 14.59 -6.27
CA ILE A 152 61.91 15.18 -5.00
C ILE A 152 62.94 14.27 -4.32
N MET A 153 62.65 12.96 -4.24
CA MET A 153 63.56 12.02 -3.57
C MET A 153 64.64 11.45 -4.50
N GLY A 154 64.56 11.69 -5.82
CA GLY A 154 65.57 11.25 -6.79
C GLY A 154 65.69 9.72 -6.93
N GLN A 155 64.68 8.96 -6.50
CA GLN A 155 64.71 7.50 -6.57
C GLN A 155 64.18 6.98 -7.92
N ILE A 156 64.69 5.83 -8.34
CA ILE A 156 64.30 5.20 -9.61
C ILE A 156 62.99 4.44 -9.40
N LEU A 157 61.98 4.80 -10.19
CA LEU A 157 60.68 4.12 -10.18
C LEU A 157 60.79 2.79 -10.96
N THR A 158 60.93 1.67 -10.25
CA THR A 158 60.96 0.33 -10.88
C THR A 158 59.55 -0.23 -11.02
N ALA A 159 59.34 -1.12 -11.99
CA ALA A 159 58.03 -1.76 -12.17
C ALA A 159 57.54 -2.47 -10.89
N SER A 160 58.44 -3.12 -10.14
CA SER A 160 58.13 -3.78 -8.88
C SER A 160 57.57 -2.82 -7.82
N THR A 161 58.16 -1.61 -7.68
CA THR A 161 57.68 -0.63 -6.70
C THR A 161 56.34 -0.03 -7.10
N VAL A 162 56.10 0.22 -8.39
CA VAL A 162 54.82 0.74 -8.90
C VAL A 162 53.69 -0.27 -8.71
N PHE A 163 53.86 -1.52 -9.16
CA PHE A 163 52.79 -2.51 -9.06
C PHE A 163 52.47 -2.87 -7.60
N SER A 164 53.50 -3.01 -6.75
CA SER A 164 53.30 -3.33 -5.33
C SER A 164 52.59 -2.20 -4.59
N SER A 165 52.98 -0.94 -4.82
CA SER A 165 52.33 0.20 -4.16
C SER A 165 50.93 0.51 -4.69
N MET A 166 50.67 0.29 -5.99
CA MET A 166 49.32 0.41 -6.58
C MET A 166 48.32 -0.50 -5.87
N THR A 167 48.67 -1.77 -5.65
CA THR A 167 47.79 -2.71 -4.94
C THR A 167 47.49 -2.25 -3.52
N ILE A 168 48.49 -1.73 -2.81
CA ILE A 168 48.28 -1.28 -1.42
C ILE A 168 47.43 0.00 -1.38
N PHE A 169 47.61 0.93 -2.31
CA PHE A 169 46.75 2.11 -2.44
C PHE A 169 45.30 1.74 -2.75
N ASP A 170 45.08 0.76 -3.64
CA ASP A 170 43.73 0.27 -3.96
C ASP A 170 43.05 -0.38 -2.75
N ILE A 171 43.79 -1.21 -1.99
CA ILE A 171 43.28 -1.81 -0.74
C ILE A 171 42.93 -0.73 0.28
N LEU A 172 43.81 0.26 0.48
CA LEU A 172 43.58 1.35 1.42
C LEU A 172 42.33 2.16 1.05
N ARG A 173 42.09 2.40 -0.24
CA ARG A 173 40.90 3.08 -0.75
C ARG A 173 39.63 2.31 -0.44
N GLU A 174 39.64 1.00 -0.71
CA GLU A 174 38.49 0.15 -0.44
C GLU A 174 38.12 0.20 1.05
N GLN A 175 39.12 0.14 1.95
CA GLN A 175 38.86 0.26 3.38
C GLN A 175 38.22 1.59 3.77
N LEU A 176 38.68 2.70 3.18
CA LEU A 176 38.05 4.00 3.41
C LEU A 176 36.58 4.04 2.90
N GLN A 177 36.26 3.41 1.77
CA GLN A 177 34.87 3.31 1.30
C GLN A 177 33.99 2.44 2.22
N VAL A 178 34.53 1.33 2.71
CA VAL A 178 33.84 0.43 3.65
C VAL A 178 33.44 1.18 4.92
N VAL A 179 34.30 2.08 5.43
CA VAL A 179 33.99 2.92 6.61
C VAL A 179 32.68 3.71 6.42
N PHE A 180 32.49 4.38 5.29
CA PHE A 180 31.26 5.15 5.02
C PHE A 180 30.02 4.28 4.85
N TYR A 181 30.19 3.02 4.46
CA TYR A 181 29.10 2.07 4.34
C TYR A 181 28.69 1.47 5.69
N ILE A 182 29.68 1.14 6.52
CA ILE A 182 29.48 0.47 7.81
C ILE A 182 28.98 1.43 8.90
N ILE A 183 29.49 2.66 8.99
CA ILE A 183 29.12 3.60 10.07
C ILE A 183 27.61 3.87 10.13
N PRO A 184 26.91 4.19 9.02
CA PRO A 184 25.46 4.39 9.05
C PRO A 184 24.70 3.13 9.48
N ARG A 185 25.13 1.95 9.02
CA ARG A 185 24.52 0.66 9.39
C ARG A 185 24.69 0.35 10.86
N MET A 186 25.86 0.62 11.42
CA MET A 186 26.11 0.46 12.86
C MET A 186 25.24 1.43 13.68
N THR A 187 25.10 2.67 13.23
CA THR A 187 24.24 3.67 13.89
C THR A 187 22.79 3.20 13.89
N GLN A 188 22.30 2.71 12.75
CA GLN A 188 20.93 2.20 12.63
C GLN A 188 20.70 0.91 13.44
N SER A 189 21.69 0.01 13.47
CA SER A 189 21.66 -1.19 14.29
C SER A 189 21.61 -0.84 15.77
N LYS A 190 22.42 0.10 16.25
CA LYS A 190 22.38 0.58 17.65
C LYS A 190 20.99 1.10 18.02
N VAL A 191 20.39 1.96 17.19
CA VAL A 191 19.04 2.49 17.46
C VAL A 191 18.00 1.35 17.52
N SER A 192 18.17 0.32 16.68
CA SER A 192 17.30 -0.86 16.69
C SER A 192 17.53 -1.72 17.94
N LEU A 193 18.78 -1.85 18.39
CA LEU A 193 19.16 -2.52 19.62
C LEU A 193 18.56 -1.80 20.83
N ASP A 194 18.64 -0.48 20.89
CA ASP A 194 18.03 0.32 21.96
C ASP A 194 16.52 0.10 22.01
N ARG A 195 15.84 0.04 20.85
CA ARG A 195 14.41 -0.28 20.79
C ARG A 195 14.08 -1.68 21.30
N VAL A 196 14.88 -2.68 20.93
CA VAL A 196 14.72 -4.06 21.41
C VAL A 196 14.99 -4.13 22.91
N ASN A 197 16.04 -3.48 23.40
CA ASN A 197 16.39 -3.42 24.82
C ASN A 197 15.27 -2.78 25.65
N ASN A 198 14.73 -1.64 25.20
CA ASN A 198 13.59 -1.00 25.86
C ASN A 198 12.34 -1.88 25.79
N PHE A 199 12.13 -2.61 24.69
CA PHE A 199 11.03 -3.56 24.62
C PHE A 199 11.21 -4.71 25.61
N LEU A 200 12.42 -5.25 25.78
CA LEU A 200 12.67 -6.39 26.68
C LEU A 200 12.66 -5.99 28.16
N ASN A 201 13.11 -4.78 28.49
CA ASN A 201 13.25 -4.34 29.88
C ASN A 201 12.09 -3.46 30.38
N ASP A 202 11.48 -2.65 29.51
CA ASP A 202 10.44 -1.67 29.90
C ASP A 202 9.03 -2.12 29.49
N THR A 203 8.83 -3.34 29.00
CA THR A 203 7.46 -3.83 28.76
C THR A 203 6.75 -4.08 30.09
N GLU A 204 5.56 -3.51 30.23
CA GLU A 204 4.67 -3.75 31.36
C GLU A 204 4.34 -5.25 31.42
N LEU A 205 4.87 -5.91 32.45
CA LEU A 205 4.50 -7.27 32.80
C LEU A 205 3.14 -7.25 33.51
N LEU A 206 2.36 -8.31 33.34
CA LEU A 206 1.14 -8.52 34.10
C LEU A 206 1.44 -8.62 35.60
N ASP A 207 0.48 -8.25 36.44
CA ASP A 207 0.62 -8.21 37.92
C ASP A 207 1.11 -9.54 38.53
N ALA A 208 0.83 -10.66 37.87
CA ALA A 208 1.29 -11.99 38.30
C ALA A 208 2.81 -12.21 38.10
N TYR A 209 3.47 -11.38 37.29
CA TYR A 209 4.88 -11.49 36.90
C TYR A 209 5.67 -10.21 37.19
N SER A 210 5.03 -9.13 37.67
CA SER A 210 5.75 -7.96 38.20
C SER A 210 6.41 -8.32 39.53
N GLN A 211 7.59 -7.75 39.81
CA GLN A 211 8.23 -7.92 41.11
C GLN A 211 7.24 -7.44 42.19
N GLN A 212 6.91 -8.31 43.14
CA GLN A 212 6.11 -7.93 44.30
C GLN A 212 6.84 -6.78 45.00
N ASP A 213 6.32 -5.56 44.88
CA ASP A 213 6.72 -4.46 45.75
C ASP A 213 6.54 -4.96 47.19
N GLU A 214 7.64 -5.15 47.92
CA GLU A 214 7.63 -5.58 49.33
C GLU A 214 6.75 -4.67 50.23
N GLY A 215 6.35 -3.48 49.74
CA GLY A 215 5.43 -2.55 50.39
C GLY A 215 3.95 -2.66 49.99
N ARG A 216 3.58 -3.33 48.89
CA ARG A 216 2.17 -3.68 48.59
C ARG A 216 1.86 -5.02 49.26
N ALA A 217 1.77 -4.91 50.58
CA ALA A 217 1.31 -5.87 51.56
C ALA A 217 0.75 -7.19 51.01
N GLN A 218 1.24 -8.28 51.59
CA GLN A 218 0.56 -9.56 51.81
C GLN A 218 -0.83 -9.37 52.46
N LEU A 219 -1.76 -8.68 51.80
CA LEU A 219 -3.13 -8.47 52.27
C LEU A 219 -4.03 -9.69 52.06
N PHE A 220 -3.51 -10.76 51.46
CA PHE A 220 -4.25 -11.98 51.22
C PHE A 220 -3.70 -13.12 52.08
N VAL A 221 -4.16 -13.16 53.33
CA VAL A 221 -4.22 -14.43 54.06
C VAL A 221 -5.38 -15.21 53.42
N GLN A 222 -5.09 -16.02 52.40
CA GLN A 222 -6.06 -17.05 51.98
C GLN A 222 -6.29 -17.96 53.18
N SER A 223 -7.53 -18.06 53.65
CA SER A 223 -7.90 -19.17 54.54
C SER A 223 -7.64 -20.49 53.80
N GLU A 224 -7.23 -21.57 54.50
CA GLU A 224 -6.97 -22.87 53.86
C GLU A 224 -8.17 -23.34 53.02
N GLU A 225 -9.40 -22.98 53.41
CA GLU A 225 -10.65 -23.26 52.69
C GLU A 225 -10.82 -22.47 51.38
N GLU A 226 -10.29 -21.25 51.28
CA GLU A 226 -10.37 -20.42 50.05
C GLU A 226 -9.30 -20.79 49.00
N SER A 227 -8.27 -21.54 49.40
CA SER A 227 -7.20 -22.00 48.51
C SER A 227 -7.68 -23.04 47.48
N GLU A 228 -8.73 -23.82 47.80
CA GLU A 228 -9.31 -24.83 46.92
C GLU A 228 -10.44 -24.30 46.02
N LEU A 229 -10.94 -23.08 46.29
CA LEU A 229 -12.06 -22.50 45.57
C LEU A 229 -11.60 -21.87 44.25
N ILE A 230 -12.32 -22.15 43.16
CA ILE A 230 -12.12 -21.53 41.86
C ILE A 230 -13.16 -20.42 41.71
N GLY A 231 -12.75 -19.17 41.57
CA GLY A 231 -13.74 -18.09 41.53
C GLY A 231 -13.22 -16.67 41.73
N PHE A 232 -14.20 -15.79 41.94
CA PHE A 232 -14.00 -14.37 42.19
C PHE A 232 -14.92 -13.92 43.34
N ARG A 233 -14.45 -12.99 44.16
CA ARG A 233 -15.27 -12.24 45.13
C ARG A 233 -14.98 -10.74 44.96
N ASP A 234 -16.02 -9.96 44.72
CA ASP A 234 -15.98 -8.48 44.65
C ASP A 234 -14.80 -7.92 43.83
N ALA A 235 -14.58 -8.45 42.63
CA ALA A 235 -13.38 -8.22 41.84
C ALA A 235 -13.65 -7.29 40.64
N VAL A 236 -12.74 -6.34 40.42
CA VAL A 236 -12.71 -5.52 39.19
C VAL A 236 -11.45 -5.85 38.40
N PHE A 237 -11.59 -6.08 37.10
CA PHE A 237 -10.47 -6.35 36.21
C PHE A 237 -10.40 -5.34 35.07
N ALA A 238 -9.18 -4.92 34.74
CA ALA A 238 -8.91 -4.01 33.63
C ALA A 238 -7.73 -4.49 32.77
N TRP A 239 -7.75 -4.10 31.50
CA TRP A 239 -6.67 -4.40 30.55
C TRP A 239 -5.45 -3.47 30.68
N SER A 240 -5.57 -2.37 31.41
CA SER A 240 -4.47 -1.42 31.63
C SER A 240 -4.52 -0.83 33.04
N ASN A 241 -3.35 -0.62 33.63
CA ASN A 241 -3.20 0.06 34.90
C ASN A 241 -3.29 1.59 34.70
N GLU A 242 -3.99 2.32 35.57
CA GLU A 242 -4.21 3.76 35.35
C GLU A 242 -2.93 4.61 35.49
N SER A 243 -1.85 4.02 35.98
CA SER A 243 -0.53 4.63 36.16
C SER A 243 0.36 4.58 34.90
N SER A 244 0.12 3.67 33.95
CA SER A 244 0.92 3.59 32.74
C SER A 244 0.25 4.41 31.62
N GLY A 245 0.93 5.45 31.14
CA GLY A 245 0.52 6.29 30.02
C GLY A 245 0.47 5.57 28.66
N ALA A 246 0.12 4.28 28.65
CA ALA A 246 -0.09 3.48 27.46
C ALA A 246 -1.34 4.00 26.72
N LEU A 247 -1.10 4.86 25.74
CA LEU A 247 -2.07 5.34 24.76
C LEU A 247 -2.55 4.18 23.87
N THR A 248 -3.42 3.31 24.38
CA THR A 248 -4.26 2.48 23.50
C THR A 248 -5.39 3.33 22.93
N PRO A 249 -5.61 3.33 21.60
CA PRO A 249 -6.55 4.22 20.90
C PRO A 249 -8.02 3.77 21.00
N SER A 250 -8.43 3.13 22.10
CA SER A 250 -9.84 2.79 22.34
C SER A 250 -10.42 3.72 23.41
N LYS A 251 -11.27 4.66 22.99
CA LYS A 251 -12.02 5.59 23.87
C LYS A 251 -12.94 4.92 24.92
N ARG A 252 -13.03 3.59 24.96
CA ARG A 252 -13.82 2.84 25.96
C ARG A 252 -12.90 1.98 26.80
N LYS A 253 -12.64 2.39 28.05
CA LYS A 253 -12.01 1.56 29.07
C LYS A 253 -13.02 0.49 29.50
N PHE A 254 -12.91 -0.72 28.96
CA PHE A 254 -13.69 -1.86 29.45
C PHE A 254 -13.15 -2.29 30.82
N ARG A 255 -14.03 -2.36 31.82
CA ARG A 255 -13.74 -2.94 33.14
C ARG A 255 -14.72 -4.08 33.38
N LEU A 256 -14.21 -5.27 33.67
CA LEU A 256 -15.04 -6.39 34.10
C LEU A 256 -15.28 -6.21 35.60
N ARG A 257 -16.53 -6.00 35.99
CA ARG A 257 -16.93 -5.86 37.39
C ARG A 257 -17.76 -7.07 37.79
N ILE A 258 -17.29 -7.79 38.80
CA ILE A 258 -17.98 -8.92 39.41
C ILE A 258 -18.35 -8.50 40.82
N ASP A 259 -19.62 -8.13 41.00
CA ASP A 259 -20.18 -7.81 42.31
C ASP A 259 -20.66 -9.10 42.98
N GLY A 260 -20.22 -9.38 44.20
CA GLY A 260 -20.53 -10.61 44.93
C GLY A 260 -19.57 -11.78 44.63
N GLU A 261 -20.05 -13.00 44.83
CA GLU A 261 -19.25 -14.24 44.75
C GLU A 261 -19.65 -15.08 43.53
N VAL A 262 -18.65 -15.48 42.74
CA VAL A 262 -18.82 -16.45 41.65
C VAL A 262 -17.87 -17.61 41.88
N PHE A 263 -18.44 -18.79 42.12
CA PHE A 263 -17.70 -20.03 42.30
C PHE A 263 -17.89 -20.98 41.11
N PHE A 264 -16.80 -21.59 40.68
CA PHE A 264 -16.81 -22.68 39.71
C PHE A 264 -16.64 -23.99 40.46
N GLN A 265 -17.56 -24.93 40.23
CA GLN A 265 -17.51 -26.22 40.91
C GLN A 265 -16.39 -27.09 40.31
N PRO A 266 -15.43 -27.58 41.12
CA PRO A 266 -14.41 -28.49 40.63
C PRO A 266 -15.06 -29.80 40.15
N SER A 267 -14.43 -30.45 39.17
CA SER A 267 -14.88 -31.73 38.60
C SER A 267 -16.28 -31.73 37.96
N ARG A 268 -16.80 -30.54 37.60
CA ARG A 268 -18.07 -30.37 36.89
C ARG A 268 -17.92 -29.45 35.68
N ILE A 269 -18.87 -29.56 34.74
CA ILE A 269 -18.96 -28.64 33.60
C ILE A 269 -19.62 -27.35 34.09
N ASN A 270 -18.84 -26.27 34.10
CA ASN A 270 -19.34 -24.93 34.39
C ASN A 270 -19.61 -24.20 33.06
N LEU A 271 -20.84 -23.72 32.85
CA LEU A 271 -21.26 -23.09 31.60
C LEU A 271 -21.52 -21.59 31.82
N VAL A 272 -20.78 -20.74 31.12
CA VAL A 272 -20.92 -19.27 31.18
C VAL A 272 -21.63 -18.77 29.92
N ILE A 273 -22.85 -18.23 30.06
CA ILE A 273 -23.69 -17.74 28.96
C ILE A 273 -23.93 -16.23 29.12
N GLY A 274 -24.01 -15.52 28.00
CA GLY A 274 -24.35 -14.10 27.98
C GLY A 274 -24.28 -13.51 26.57
N PRO A 275 -24.76 -12.28 26.34
CA PRO A 275 -24.72 -11.62 25.03
C PRO A 275 -23.28 -11.27 24.60
N THR A 276 -23.04 -11.12 23.29
CA THR A 276 -21.73 -10.70 22.77
C THR A 276 -21.31 -9.36 23.39
N GLY A 277 -20.09 -9.26 23.90
CA GLY A 277 -19.60 -8.07 24.62
C GLY A 277 -19.87 -8.06 26.13
N SER A 278 -20.54 -9.07 26.69
CA SER A 278 -20.79 -9.18 28.15
C SER A 278 -19.56 -9.51 29.00
N GLY A 279 -18.38 -9.67 28.38
CA GLY A 279 -17.13 -9.97 29.12
C GLY A 279 -16.85 -11.46 29.39
N LYS A 280 -17.55 -12.42 28.76
CA LYS A 280 -17.29 -13.86 28.95
C LYS A 280 -15.81 -14.25 28.74
N THR A 281 -15.23 -13.83 27.63
CA THR A 281 -13.80 -14.06 27.34
C THR A 281 -12.91 -13.32 28.33
N SER A 282 -13.25 -12.08 28.66
CA SER A 282 -12.52 -11.29 29.67
C SER A 282 -12.55 -11.95 31.06
N MET A 283 -13.63 -12.63 31.43
CA MET A 283 -13.74 -13.36 32.69
C MET A 283 -12.78 -14.54 32.73
N LEU A 284 -12.64 -15.29 31.64
CA LEU A 284 -11.64 -16.36 31.56
C LEU A 284 -10.21 -15.79 31.62
N MET A 285 -9.95 -14.69 30.91
CA MET A 285 -8.64 -14.02 30.93
C MET A 285 -8.30 -13.47 32.33
N ALA A 286 -9.28 -12.92 33.05
CA ALA A 286 -9.13 -12.51 34.44
C ALA A 286 -8.80 -13.70 35.35
N LEU A 287 -9.46 -14.85 35.17
CA LEU A 287 -9.22 -16.08 35.93
C LEU A 287 -7.81 -16.64 35.70
N LEU A 288 -7.28 -16.49 34.48
CA LEU A 288 -5.92 -16.87 34.10
C LEU A 288 -4.84 -15.88 34.60
N GLY A 289 -5.23 -14.68 35.02
CA GLY A 289 -4.31 -13.62 35.45
C GLY A 289 -3.81 -12.71 34.31
N GLU A 290 -4.48 -12.71 33.16
CA GLU A 290 -4.16 -11.88 31.97
C GLU A 290 -4.75 -10.47 32.04
N MET A 291 -5.40 -10.11 33.15
CA MET A 291 -5.96 -8.78 33.41
C MET A 291 -5.50 -8.27 34.78
N HIS A 292 -5.34 -6.95 34.90
CA HIS A 292 -4.98 -6.33 36.18
C HIS A 292 -6.13 -6.44 37.16
N PHE A 293 -5.84 -6.96 38.35
CA PHE A 293 -6.81 -7.08 39.43
C PHE A 293 -6.86 -5.79 40.24
N MET A 294 -8.05 -5.22 40.34
CA MET A 294 -8.36 -4.04 41.14
C MET A 294 -9.33 -4.47 42.24
N PRO A 295 -8.90 -4.52 43.52
CA PRO A 295 -9.79 -4.90 44.61
C PRO A 295 -10.88 -3.84 44.80
N SER A 296 -12.15 -4.27 44.88
CA SER A 296 -13.27 -3.37 45.20
C SER A 296 -13.40 -3.13 46.71
N GLY A 297 -12.82 -4.01 47.53
CA GLY A 297 -12.80 -3.93 48.98
C GLY A 297 -11.75 -4.87 49.60
N PRO A 298 -11.66 -4.91 50.95
CA PRO A 298 -10.67 -5.72 51.67
C PRO A 298 -10.94 -7.23 51.60
N THR A 299 -12.14 -7.65 51.19
CA THR A 299 -12.55 -9.05 51.02
C THR A 299 -12.43 -9.55 49.57
N SER A 300 -11.96 -8.71 48.65
CA SER A 300 -11.92 -9.04 47.22
C SER A 300 -10.83 -10.07 46.92
N TRP A 301 -11.16 -11.18 46.28
CA TRP A 301 -10.16 -12.17 45.87
C TRP A 301 -10.49 -12.77 44.50
N PHE A 302 -9.48 -13.34 43.86
CA PHE A 302 -9.64 -14.26 42.74
C PHE A 302 -8.66 -15.42 42.93
N ASN A 303 -9.09 -16.63 42.57
CA ASN A 303 -8.23 -17.80 42.70
C ASN A 303 -8.49 -18.80 41.58
N LEU A 304 -7.39 -19.37 41.09
CA LEU A 304 -7.35 -20.51 40.21
C LEU A 304 -6.23 -21.44 40.70
N PRO A 305 -6.56 -22.56 41.37
CA PRO A 305 -5.58 -23.51 41.86
C PRO A 305 -4.77 -24.08 40.69
N ARG A 306 -3.44 -23.88 40.70
CA ARG A 306 -2.54 -24.33 39.62
C ARG A 306 -1.85 -25.68 39.91
N GLN A 307 -2.01 -26.24 41.12
CA GLN A 307 -1.31 -27.47 41.56
C GLN A 307 -1.60 -28.70 40.68
N GLY A 308 -2.75 -28.76 40.01
CA GLY A 308 -3.11 -29.84 39.07
C GLY A 308 -2.83 -29.55 37.59
N GLY A 309 -2.26 -28.38 37.27
CA GLY A 309 -2.14 -27.88 35.89
C GLY A 309 -3.46 -27.32 35.37
N VAL A 310 -3.40 -26.23 34.60
CA VAL A 310 -4.56 -25.59 33.97
C VAL A 310 -4.46 -25.78 32.46
N ALA A 311 -5.45 -26.44 31.86
CA ALA A 311 -5.57 -26.54 30.42
C ALA A 311 -6.53 -25.46 29.90
N TYR A 312 -6.04 -24.58 29.03
CA TYR A 312 -6.84 -23.53 28.41
C TYR A 312 -6.83 -23.68 26.88
N ALA A 313 -8.01 -23.85 26.29
CA ALA A 313 -8.19 -23.82 24.84
C ALA A 313 -8.54 -22.40 24.40
N ALA A 314 -7.52 -21.64 24.02
CA ALA A 314 -7.71 -20.30 23.48
C ALA A 314 -8.49 -20.32 22.17
N GLN A 315 -9.24 -19.25 21.91
CA GLN A 315 -10.00 -19.06 20.67
C GLN A 315 -9.10 -19.08 19.42
N GLU A 316 -7.83 -18.69 19.58
CA GLU A 316 -6.75 -18.94 18.61
C GLU A 316 -5.72 -19.85 19.30
N SER A 317 -5.54 -21.08 18.80
CA SER A 317 -4.63 -22.04 19.40
C SER A 317 -3.17 -21.69 19.13
N TRP A 318 -2.30 -21.82 20.13
CA TRP A 318 -0.86 -21.62 20.02
C TRP A 318 -0.10 -22.92 20.31
N VAL A 319 1.03 -23.12 19.63
CA VAL A 319 1.91 -24.30 19.75
C VAL A 319 3.34 -23.79 20.01
N GLN A 320 4.05 -24.37 20.99
CA GLN A 320 5.45 -24.04 21.26
C GLN A 320 6.32 -24.47 20.07
N ASN A 321 7.36 -23.69 19.77
CA ASN A 321 8.32 -24.01 18.72
C ASN A 321 9.37 -25.03 19.22
N GLU A 322 8.91 -26.12 19.83
CA GLU A 322 9.69 -27.22 20.40
C GLU A 322 9.28 -28.56 19.77
N THR A 323 9.83 -29.67 20.26
CA THR A 323 9.44 -30.98 19.75
C THR A 323 7.96 -31.26 20.05
N ILE A 324 7.35 -32.14 19.25
CA ILE A 324 5.98 -32.61 19.48
C ILE A 324 5.86 -33.24 20.87
N LEU A 325 6.91 -33.90 21.35
CA LEU A 325 6.98 -34.48 22.70
C LEU A 325 6.79 -33.39 23.76
N ASP A 326 7.55 -32.31 23.67
CA ASP A 326 7.54 -31.23 24.67
C ASP A 326 6.20 -30.47 24.64
N ASN A 327 5.63 -30.27 23.45
CA ASN A 327 4.29 -29.69 23.28
C ASN A 327 3.15 -30.56 23.83
N ILE A 328 3.29 -31.89 23.79
CA ILE A 328 2.29 -32.82 24.34
C ILE A 328 2.39 -32.91 25.85
N ILE A 329 3.63 -32.91 26.36
CA ILE A 329 3.93 -33.18 27.76
C ILE A 329 3.78 -31.91 28.60
N PHE A 330 4.13 -30.74 28.06
CA PHE A 330 3.97 -29.43 28.71
C PHE A 330 4.51 -29.41 30.15
N GLY A 331 5.62 -30.11 30.40
CA GLY A 331 6.27 -30.24 31.72
C GLY A 331 5.77 -31.37 32.65
N ALA A 332 4.81 -32.20 32.23
CA ALA A 332 4.36 -33.37 32.98
C ALA A 332 5.35 -34.55 32.93
N PRO A 333 5.31 -35.53 33.85
CA PRO A 333 6.12 -36.74 33.74
C PRO A 333 5.71 -37.58 32.52
N TYR A 334 6.71 -38.16 31.84
CA TYR A 334 6.53 -38.96 30.62
C TYR A 334 5.68 -40.20 30.88
N ASP A 335 4.47 -40.23 30.31
CA ASP A 335 3.61 -41.43 30.27
C ASP A 335 3.62 -42.00 28.84
N GLU A 336 4.21 -43.18 28.67
CA GLU A 336 4.43 -43.81 27.37
C GLU A 336 3.11 -44.16 26.65
N VAL A 337 2.04 -44.47 27.39
CA VAL A 337 0.74 -44.85 26.82
C VAL A 337 0.01 -43.61 26.31
N ARG A 338 0.02 -42.54 27.10
CA ARG A 338 -0.54 -41.23 26.71
C ARG A 338 0.27 -40.59 25.59
N TYR A 339 1.59 -40.71 25.65
CA TYR A 339 2.51 -40.25 24.61
C TYR A 339 2.31 -41.01 23.31
N LYS A 340 2.23 -42.34 23.27
CA LYS A 340 2.04 -43.06 22.00
C LYS A 340 0.74 -42.66 21.30
N LYS A 341 -0.37 -42.52 22.04
CA LYS A 341 -1.65 -42.05 21.48
C LYS A 341 -1.56 -40.61 20.96
N ALA A 342 -1.05 -39.69 21.78
CA ALA A 342 -0.90 -38.30 21.39
C ALA A 342 0.14 -38.14 20.27
N SER A 343 1.30 -38.78 20.36
CA SER A 343 2.36 -38.83 19.34
C SER A 343 1.81 -39.28 18.01
N THR A 344 1.04 -40.37 17.90
CA THR A 344 0.42 -40.74 16.61
C THR A 344 -0.54 -39.68 16.10
N VAL A 345 -1.31 -39.03 16.98
CA VAL A 345 -2.23 -37.95 16.59
C VAL A 345 -1.46 -36.70 16.16
N PHE A 346 -0.44 -36.28 16.88
CA PHE A 346 0.34 -35.07 16.57
C PHE A 346 1.36 -35.28 15.47
N SER A 347 1.98 -36.45 15.32
CA SER A 347 2.87 -36.75 14.19
C SER A 347 2.07 -36.94 12.91
N SER A 348 0.88 -37.57 12.96
CA SER A 348 -0.04 -37.51 11.82
C SER A 348 -0.52 -36.07 11.58
N MET A 349 -0.87 -35.30 12.61
CA MET A 349 -1.25 -33.89 12.47
C MET A 349 -0.11 -33.02 11.91
N THR A 350 1.16 -33.30 12.23
CA THR A 350 2.32 -32.58 11.72
C THR A 350 2.63 -32.97 10.29
N ILE A 351 2.53 -34.25 9.93
CA ILE A 351 2.62 -34.69 8.52
C ILE A 351 1.46 -34.07 7.73
N PHE A 352 0.24 -34.11 8.25
CA PHE A 352 -0.91 -33.47 7.65
C PHE A 352 -0.79 -31.95 7.65
N ASN A 353 -0.13 -31.30 8.62
CA ASN A 353 0.08 -29.86 8.65
C ASN A 353 1.19 -29.43 7.68
N ILE A 354 2.28 -30.17 7.57
CA ILE A 354 3.32 -29.94 6.55
C ILE A 354 2.69 -30.13 5.17
N LEU A 355 1.93 -31.21 4.98
CA LEU A 355 1.23 -31.46 3.73
C LEU A 355 0.13 -30.42 3.49
N ARG A 356 -0.58 -29.98 4.53
CA ARG A 356 -1.58 -28.89 4.47
C ARG A 356 -0.92 -27.57 4.14
N ASP A 357 0.25 -27.26 4.68
CA ASP A 357 0.95 -25.99 4.46
C ASP A 357 1.60 -25.98 3.07
N GLN A 358 2.15 -27.10 2.60
CA GLN A 358 2.56 -27.26 1.21
C GLN A 358 1.37 -27.21 0.25
N LEU A 359 0.26 -27.90 0.57
CA LEU A 359 -0.98 -27.78 -0.17
C LEU A 359 -1.54 -26.36 -0.06
N HIS A 360 -1.41 -25.64 1.05
CA HIS A 360 -1.85 -24.26 1.19
C HIS A 360 -0.97 -23.35 0.34
N ILE A 361 0.34 -23.54 0.31
CA ILE A 361 1.25 -22.80 -0.58
C ILE A 361 0.86 -23.08 -2.03
N VAL A 362 0.58 -24.33 -2.40
CA VAL A 362 0.12 -24.69 -3.74
C VAL A 362 -1.27 -24.11 -4.04
N PHE A 363 -2.25 -24.24 -3.15
CA PHE A 363 -3.60 -23.67 -3.22
C PHE A 363 -3.65 -22.17 -2.93
N TYR A 364 -2.54 -21.52 -2.60
CA TYR A 364 -2.43 -20.07 -2.48
C TYR A 364 -1.70 -19.50 -3.69
N THR A 365 -0.64 -20.19 -4.12
CA THR A 365 0.18 -19.81 -5.29
C THR A 365 -0.55 -20.10 -6.58
N ILE A 366 -1.28 -21.23 -6.69
CA ILE A 366 -2.09 -21.54 -7.86
C ILE A 366 -3.18 -20.49 -8.01
N PRO A 367 -4.08 -20.22 -7.05
CA PRO A 367 -5.04 -19.12 -7.13
C PRO A 367 -4.42 -17.77 -7.39
N LYS A 368 -3.26 -17.43 -6.82
CA LYS A 368 -2.56 -16.18 -7.13
C LYS A 368 -1.94 -16.12 -8.52
N MET A 369 -1.40 -17.23 -9.03
CA MET A 369 -0.90 -17.31 -10.40
C MET A 369 -2.04 -17.34 -11.39
N THR A 370 -3.13 -18.07 -11.11
CA THR A 370 -4.35 -17.98 -11.89
C THR A 370 -5.02 -16.63 -11.73
N GLN A 371 -4.97 -15.94 -10.58
CA GLN A 371 -5.53 -14.60 -10.41
C GLN A 371 -4.62 -13.57 -11.08
N GLY A 372 -3.30 -13.74 -11.05
CA GLY A 372 -2.33 -12.92 -11.75
C GLY A 372 -2.47 -13.08 -13.24
N LYS A 373 -2.54 -14.32 -13.73
CA LYS A 373 -2.86 -14.67 -15.12
C LYS A 373 -4.25 -14.18 -15.49
N VAL A 374 -5.30 -14.44 -14.72
CA VAL A 374 -6.67 -13.95 -14.96
C VAL A 374 -6.73 -12.43 -14.86
N SER A 375 -5.89 -11.76 -14.09
CA SER A 375 -5.80 -10.30 -14.07
C SER A 375 -5.05 -9.80 -15.30
N LEU A 376 -4.00 -10.49 -15.74
CA LEU A 376 -3.29 -10.21 -16.98
C LEU A 376 -4.21 -10.44 -18.18
N ASP A 377 -4.94 -11.55 -18.21
CA ASP A 377 -5.95 -11.91 -19.18
C ASP A 377 -7.14 -10.95 -19.06
N ARG A 378 -7.56 -10.50 -17.88
CA ARG A 378 -8.59 -9.46 -17.74
C ARG A 378 -8.09 -8.10 -18.22
N VAL A 379 -6.82 -7.76 -18.01
CA VAL A 379 -6.23 -6.51 -18.52
C VAL A 379 -6.05 -6.61 -20.03
N ASN A 380 -5.59 -7.75 -20.54
CA ASN A 380 -5.43 -8.03 -21.95
C ASN A 380 -6.79 -8.08 -22.66
N ASN A 381 -7.77 -8.77 -22.09
CA ASN A 381 -9.16 -8.76 -22.53
C ASN A 381 -9.81 -7.41 -22.27
N PHE A 382 -9.43 -6.60 -21.30
CA PHE A 382 -9.97 -5.25 -21.16
C PHE A 382 -9.37 -4.29 -22.20
N LEU A 383 -8.10 -4.49 -22.57
CA LEU A 383 -7.43 -3.68 -23.58
C LEU A 383 -7.84 -4.10 -24.99
N ASN A 384 -8.02 -5.40 -25.26
CA ASN A 384 -8.29 -5.98 -26.58
C ASN A 384 -9.76 -6.42 -26.76
N ASP A 385 -10.39 -7.01 -25.74
CA ASP A 385 -11.78 -7.52 -25.74
C ASP A 385 -12.71 -6.70 -24.84
N THR A 386 -12.39 -5.42 -24.54
CA THR A 386 -13.45 -4.56 -24.00
C THR A 386 -14.56 -4.70 -25.00
N GLU A 387 -15.78 -5.05 -24.56
CA GLU A 387 -16.98 -5.05 -25.41
C GLU A 387 -17.04 -3.64 -26.02
N LEU A 388 -16.37 -3.50 -27.15
CA LEU A 388 -16.48 -2.39 -28.05
C LEU A 388 -17.90 -2.59 -28.52
N LEU A 389 -18.75 -1.66 -28.08
CA LEU A 389 -20.14 -1.59 -28.48
C LEU A 389 -20.20 -1.75 -29.98
N ASP A 390 -21.24 -2.39 -30.52
CA ASP A 390 -21.34 -2.85 -31.91
C ASP A 390 -20.86 -1.84 -32.98
N ALA A 391 -20.88 -0.54 -32.68
CA ALA A 391 -20.31 0.55 -33.47
C ALA A 391 -18.76 0.60 -33.59
N TYR A 392 -18.02 -0.19 -32.81
CA TYR A 392 -16.56 -0.15 -32.67
C TYR A 392 -15.88 -1.52 -32.81
N SER A 393 -16.62 -2.62 -32.93
CA SER A 393 -16.06 -3.93 -33.29
C SER A 393 -15.58 -3.89 -34.75
N GLN A 394 -14.41 -4.50 -35.03
CA GLN A 394 -14.02 -4.76 -36.42
C GLN A 394 -15.10 -5.64 -37.06
N GLN A 395 -15.55 -5.26 -38.25
CA GLN A 395 -16.54 -6.03 -39.01
C GLN A 395 -15.99 -7.43 -39.26
N ASP A 396 -16.46 -8.43 -38.50
CA ASP A 396 -16.26 -9.82 -38.88
C ASP A 396 -16.95 -10.03 -40.23
N GLU A 397 -16.19 -10.45 -41.24
CA GLU A 397 -16.60 -10.66 -42.65
C GLU A 397 -17.69 -11.75 -42.85
N GLY A 398 -18.48 -12.10 -41.83
CA GLY A 398 -19.54 -13.10 -41.92
C GLY A 398 -20.85 -12.77 -41.19
N GLY A 399 -20.97 -11.64 -40.49
CA GLY A 399 -22.19 -11.24 -39.80
C GLY A 399 -22.91 -10.12 -40.54
N ALA A 400 -24.08 -10.43 -41.11
CA ALA A 400 -25.06 -9.54 -41.75
C ALA A 400 -24.71 -8.04 -41.82
N GLN A 401 -24.55 -7.55 -43.06
CA GLN A 401 -24.50 -6.13 -43.41
C GLN A 401 -25.43 -5.29 -42.51
N LEU A 402 -24.83 -4.37 -41.74
CA LEU A 402 -25.53 -3.22 -41.17
C LEU A 402 -26.32 -2.58 -42.32
N PHE A 403 -27.65 -2.61 -42.18
CA PHE A 403 -28.63 -2.19 -43.16
C PHE A 403 -28.25 -0.86 -43.82
N VAL A 404 -28.37 -0.81 -45.16
CA VAL A 404 -28.22 0.38 -45.99
C VAL A 404 -29.19 1.45 -45.48
N GLN A 405 -28.69 2.43 -44.72
CA GLN A 405 -29.44 3.66 -44.43
C GLN A 405 -29.61 4.41 -45.76
N SER A 406 -30.84 4.79 -46.10
CA SER A 406 -31.05 5.82 -47.12
C SER A 406 -30.40 7.12 -46.65
N GLU A 407 -29.91 7.98 -47.57
CA GLU A 407 -29.28 9.26 -47.21
C GLU A 407 -30.16 10.12 -46.29
N GLU A 408 -31.49 9.98 -46.38
CA GLU A 408 -32.49 10.65 -45.54
C GLU A 408 -32.53 10.15 -44.08
N GLU A 409 -32.19 8.88 -43.79
CA GLU A 409 -32.20 8.32 -42.43
C GLU A 409 -30.90 8.61 -41.66
N SER A 410 -29.84 9.08 -42.33
CA SER A 410 -28.54 9.39 -41.73
C SER A 410 -28.55 10.64 -40.84
N GLU A 411 -29.49 11.56 -41.06
CA GLU A 411 -29.67 12.79 -40.25
C GLU A 411 -30.69 12.66 -39.13
N LEU A 412 -31.47 11.56 -39.11
CA LEU A 412 -32.52 11.35 -38.11
C LEU A 412 -31.90 10.90 -36.76
N ILE A 413 -32.39 11.50 -35.68
CA ILE A 413 -32.01 11.15 -34.30
C ILE A 413 -33.15 10.32 -33.73
N GLY A 414 -32.90 9.07 -33.36
CA GLY A 414 -33.99 8.23 -32.88
C GLY A 414 -33.73 6.74 -32.84
N PHE A 415 -34.84 6.02 -32.64
CA PHE A 415 -34.93 4.58 -32.56
C PHE A 415 -36.12 4.10 -33.39
N ARG A 416 -36.00 2.96 -34.07
CA ARG A 416 -37.11 2.21 -34.65
C ARG A 416 -36.98 0.75 -34.22
N ASP A 417 -38.03 0.23 -33.58
CA ASP A 417 -38.17 -1.18 -33.17
C ASP A 417 -36.91 -1.77 -32.53
N ALA A 418 -36.37 -1.07 -31.53
CA ALA A 418 -35.04 -1.33 -30.97
C ALA A 418 -35.11 -1.95 -29.57
N VAL A 419 -34.30 -2.99 -29.34
CA VAL A 419 -34.09 -3.56 -28.00
C VAL A 419 -32.64 -3.32 -27.59
N PHE A 420 -32.42 -2.82 -26.39
CA PHE A 420 -31.07 -2.59 -25.86
C PHE A 420 -30.83 -3.36 -24.56
N ALA A 421 -29.61 -3.90 -24.43
CA ALA A 421 -29.17 -4.62 -23.24
C ALA A 421 -27.76 -4.19 -22.81
N TRP A 422 -27.48 -4.32 -21.50
CA TRP A 422 -26.16 -4.05 -20.92
C TRP A 422 -25.15 -5.20 -21.12
N SER A 423 -25.60 -6.35 -21.61
CA SER A 423 -24.77 -7.55 -21.80
C SER A 423 -25.27 -8.36 -22.99
N ASN A 424 -24.36 -8.80 -23.86
CA ASN A 424 -24.66 -9.78 -24.90
C ASN A 424 -24.87 -11.17 -24.26
N GLU A 425 -25.88 -11.91 -24.71
CA GLU A 425 -26.28 -13.19 -24.08
C GLU A 425 -25.22 -14.31 -24.17
N SER A 426 -24.10 -14.07 -24.86
CA SER A 426 -23.00 -15.02 -25.06
C SER A 426 -21.91 -14.98 -23.98
N SER A 427 -21.82 -13.94 -23.14
CA SER A 427 -20.76 -13.83 -22.13
C SER A 427 -21.26 -14.25 -20.73
N GLY A 428 -20.83 -15.43 -20.29
CA GLY A 428 -21.16 -16.05 -18.99
C GLY A 428 -20.62 -15.32 -17.74
N ALA A 429 -20.76 -14.00 -17.67
CA ALA A 429 -20.49 -13.24 -16.47
C ALA A 429 -21.66 -13.37 -15.48
N LEU A 430 -21.55 -14.35 -14.58
CA LEU A 430 -22.42 -14.50 -13.39
C LEU A 430 -22.28 -13.25 -12.50
N THR A 431 -23.17 -12.26 -12.70
CA THR A 431 -23.43 -11.23 -11.70
C THR A 431 -24.82 -11.45 -11.07
N PRO A 432 -24.94 -11.40 -9.73
CA PRO A 432 -26.19 -11.68 -9.03
C PRO A 432 -27.06 -10.42 -9.02
N SER A 433 -27.79 -10.18 -10.11
CA SER A 433 -28.99 -9.34 -10.03
C SER A 433 -30.12 -9.98 -10.83
N LYS A 434 -31.19 -10.34 -10.13
CA LYS A 434 -32.31 -11.19 -10.60
C LYS A 434 -33.23 -10.54 -11.64
N ARG A 435 -32.83 -9.47 -12.34
CA ARG A 435 -33.60 -8.90 -13.46
C ARG A 435 -32.66 -8.34 -14.54
N LYS A 436 -32.60 -9.02 -15.69
CA LYS A 436 -31.99 -8.49 -16.91
C LYS A 436 -32.84 -7.33 -17.41
N PHE A 437 -32.43 -6.09 -17.14
CA PHE A 437 -33.11 -4.92 -17.69
C PHE A 437 -32.86 -4.86 -19.20
N ARG A 438 -33.93 -4.89 -19.99
CA ARG A 438 -33.91 -4.64 -21.43
C ARG A 438 -34.75 -3.40 -21.70
N LEU A 439 -34.15 -2.43 -22.39
CA LEU A 439 -34.91 -1.28 -22.88
C LEU A 439 -35.54 -1.71 -24.21
N ARG A 440 -36.87 -1.82 -24.24
CA ARG A 440 -37.63 -2.15 -25.44
C ARG A 440 -38.36 -0.90 -25.91
N ILE A 441 -38.06 -0.48 -27.14
CA ILE A 441 -38.72 0.64 -27.81
C ILE A 441 -39.48 0.03 -28.98
N ASP A 442 -40.78 -0.17 -28.79
CA ASP A 442 -41.69 -0.63 -29.84
C ASP A 442 -42.16 0.58 -30.67
N GLY A 443 -42.02 0.50 -32.00
CA GLY A 443 -42.34 1.60 -32.92
C GLY A 443 -41.20 2.60 -33.11
N GLU A 444 -41.56 3.81 -33.55
CA GLU A 444 -40.62 4.87 -33.94
C GLU A 444 -40.57 6.01 -32.91
N VAL A 445 -39.38 6.32 -32.43
CA VAL A 445 -39.12 7.50 -31.59
C VAL A 445 -38.13 8.40 -32.30
N PHE A 446 -38.61 9.55 -32.76
CA PHE A 446 -37.78 10.58 -33.36
C PHE A 446 -37.58 11.76 -32.42
N PHE A 447 -36.33 12.19 -32.29
CA PHE A 447 -35.97 13.43 -31.63
C PHE A 447 -35.86 14.54 -32.68
N GLN A 448 -36.54 15.66 -32.45
CA GLN A 448 -36.48 16.78 -33.37
C GLN A 448 -35.12 17.48 -33.25
N PRO A 449 -34.34 17.61 -34.34
CA PRO A 449 -33.10 18.36 -34.29
C PRO A 449 -33.37 19.85 -33.99
N SER A 450 -32.39 20.50 -33.36
CA SER A 450 -32.46 21.93 -33.01
C SER A 450 -33.64 22.34 -32.11
N ARG A 451 -34.21 21.38 -31.37
CA ARG A 451 -35.29 21.61 -30.39
C ARG A 451 -35.01 20.90 -29.07
N ILE A 452 -35.66 21.37 -28.00
CA ILE A 452 -35.61 20.72 -26.69
C ILE A 452 -36.57 19.53 -26.74
N ASN A 453 -36.00 18.33 -26.66
CA ASN A 453 -36.77 17.10 -26.53
C ASN A 453 -36.81 16.69 -25.05
N LEU A 454 -38.00 16.55 -24.49
CA LEU A 454 -38.20 16.24 -23.07
C LEU A 454 -38.64 14.80 -22.88
N VAL A 455 -37.85 14.00 -22.17
CA VAL A 455 -38.17 12.60 -21.83
C VAL A 455 -38.56 12.51 -20.35
N ILE A 456 -39.83 12.19 -20.08
CA ILE A 456 -40.38 12.07 -18.72
C ILE A 456 -40.92 10.66 -18.45
N GLY A 457 -40.89 10.26 -17.18
CA GLY A 457 -41.41 8.97 -16.73
C GLY A 457 -41.01 8.65 -15.30
N PRO A 458 -41.59 7.61 -14.67
CA PRO A 458 -41.30 7.23 -13.29
C PRO A 458 -39.86 6.73 -13.10
N THR A 459 -39.35 6.73 -11.87
CA THR A 459 -38.03 6.16 -11.56
C THR A 459 -37.96 4.69 -12.01
N GLY A 460 -36.87 4.30 -12.67
CA GLY A 460 -36.73 2.95 -13.23
C GLY A 460 -37.40 2.73 -14.59
N SER A 461 -38.04 3.74 -15.20
CA SER A 461 -38.66 3.64 -16.53
C SER A 461 -37.67 3.55 -17.71
N GLY A 462 -36.36 3.49 -17.45
CA GLY A 462 -35.34 3.37 -18.50
C GLY A 462 -34.86 4.68 -19.15
N LYS A 463 -35.21 5.86 -18.62
CA LYS A 463 -34.76 7.16 -19.18
C LYS A 463 -33.25 7.26 -19.36
N THR A 464 -32.49 6.95 -18.31
CA THR A 464 -31.02 6.96 -18.36
C THR A 464 -30.51 5.91 -19.35
N SER A 465 -31.12 4.73 -19.36
CA SER A 465 -30.79 3.66 -20.32
C SER A 465 -31.08 4.06 -21.77
N MET A 466 -32.13 4.84 -22.03
CA MET A 466 -32.44 5.35 -23.37
C MET A 466 -31.36 6.32 -23.87
N LEU A 467 -30.84 7.19 -23.00
CA LEU A 467 -29.70 8.05 -23.37
C LEU A 467 -28.43 7.24 -23.60
N MET A 468 -28.17 6.24 -22.76
CA MET A 468 -27.01 5.35 -22.92
C MET A 468 -27.11 4.53 -24.22
N ALA A 469 -28.31 4.05 -24.58
CA ALA A 469 -28.58 3.41 -25.86
C ALA A 469 -28.34 4.35 -27.05
N LEU A 470 -28.81 5.60 -26.97
CA LEU A 470 -28.58 6.62 -28.02
C LEU A 470 -27.09 6.93 -28.21
N LEU A 471 -26.32 6.97 -27.11
CA LEU A 471 -24.86 7.14 -27.12
C LEU A 471 -24.12 5.90 -27.61
N GLY A 472 -24.83 4.79 -27.78
CA GLY A 472 -24.28 3.51 -28.19
C GLY A 472 -23.67 2.70 -27.06
N GLU A 473 -23.84 3.08 -25.78
CA GLU A 473 -23.30 2.40 -24.58
C GLU A 473 -24.07 1.13 -24.17
N MET A 474 -25.07 0.73 -24.95
CA MET A 474 -25.81 -0.53 -24.78
C MET A 474 -25.79 -1.31 -26.09
N HIS A 475 -25.75 -2.64 -26.00
CA HIS A 475 -25.80 -3.54 -27.16
C HIS A 475 -27.15 -3.42 -27.87
N PHE A 476 -27.13 -3.25 -29.19
CA PHE A 476 -28.32 -3.11 -30.00
C PHE A 476 -28.78 -4.49 -30.50
N MET A 477 -30.00 -4.87 -30.13
CA MET A 477 -30.66 -6.09 -30.58
C MET A 477 -31.80 -5.70 -31.52
N PRO A 478 -31.69 -5.98 -32.83
CA PRO A 478 -32.75 -5.67 -33.78
C PRO A 478 -33.98 -6.53 -33.48
N SER A 479 -35.16 -5.90 -33.36
CA SER A 479 -36.44 -6.62 -33.23
C SER A 479 -36.97 -7.09 -34.59
N GLY A 480 -36.48 -6.51 -35.69
CA GLY A 480 -36.82 -6.85 -37.06
C GLY A 480 -35.83 -6.26 -38.08
N PRO A 481 -36.04 -6.50 -39.39
CA PRO A 481 -35.15 -6.05 -40.47
C PRO A 481 -35.20 -4.53 -40.71
N THR A 482 -36.16 -3.82 -40.13
CA THR A 482 -36.30 -2.36 -40.21
C THR A 482 -35.79 -1.65 -38.95
N SER A 483 -35.24 -2.39 -37.99
CA SER A 483 -34.78 -1.82 -36.72
C SER A 483 -33.52 -0.99 -36.93
N TRP A 484 -33.51 0.25 -36.41
CA TRP A 484 -32.33 1.10 -36.42
C TRP A 484 -32.27 1.99 -35.18
N PHE A 485 -31.06 2.48 -34.88
CA PHE A 485 -30.85 3.59 -33.98
C PHE A 485 -29.79 4.49 -34.59
N ASN A 486 -29.93 5.80 -34.42
CA ASN A 486 -28.96 6.74 -34.96
C ASN A 486 -28.83 7.97 -34.06
N LEU A 487 -27.58 8.38 -33.89
CA LEU A 487 -27.17 9.64 -33.29
C LEU A 487 -26.02 10.22 -34.12
N PRO A 488 -26.28 11.23 -34.97
CA PRO A 488 -25.25 11.85 -35.80
C PRO A 488 -24.12 12.45 -34.94
N ARG A 489 -22.88 11.99 -35.16
CA ARG A 489 -21.70 12.45 -34.40
C ARG A 489 -20.88 13.53 -35.12
N LYS A 490 -21.26 13.90 -36.35
CA LYS A 490 -20.54 14.86 -37.22
C LYS A 490 -20.24 16.19 -36.53
N TRP A 491 -21.13 16.64 -35.65
CA TRP A 491 -21.02 17.92 -34.93
C TRP A 491 -20.54 17.78 -33.47
N GLY A 492 -20.22 16.55 -33.04
CA GLY A 492 -19.89 16.21 -31.66
C GLY A 492 -21.12 16.10 -30.76
N VAL A 493 -21.05 15.21 -29.76
CA VAL A 493 -22.12 14.99 -28.78
C VAL A 493 -21.61 15.36 -27.39
N ALA A 494 -22.37 16.18 -26.66
CA ALA A 494 -22.10 16.50 -25.27
C ALA A 494 -23.03 15.67 -24.37
N TYR A 495 -22.47 15.02 -23.35
CA TYR A 495 -23.22 14.19 -22.41
C TYR A 495 -22.99 14.64 -20.97
N ALA A 496 -24.08 14.86 -20.25
CA ALA A 496 -24.08 15.16 -18.82
C ALA A 496 -24.56 13.92 -18.04
N ALA A 497 -23.65 13.25 -17.36
CA ALA A 497 -23.94 12.06 -16.58
C ALA A 497 -24.73 12.40 -15.31
N GLN A 498 -25.56 11.45 -14.87
CA GLN A 498 -26.34 11.58 -13.64
C GLN A 498 -25.44 11.74 -12.40
N GLU A 499 -24.31 11.03 -12.36
CA GLU A 499 -23.23 11.27 -11.39
C GLU A 499 -22.13 12.10 -12.04
N SER A 500 -21.92 13.31 -11.52
CA SER A 500 -20.89 14.23 -12.04
C SER A 500 -19.51 13.86 -11.48
N TRP A 501 -18.54 13.70 -12.36
CA TRP A 501 -17.13 13.46 -12.00
C TRP A 501 -16.27 14.67 -12.36
N VAL A 502 -15.41 15.14 -11.46
CA VAL A 502 -14.54 16.30 -11.72
C VAL A 502 -13.06 15.86 -11.75
N GLN A 503 -12.25 16.42 -12.67
CA GLN A 503 -10.80 16.16 -12.74
C GLN A 503 -10.13 16.87 -11.56
N ASN A 504 -9.05 16.27 -11.06
CA ASN A 504 -8.21 16.88 -10.04
C ASN A 504 -7.32 17.98 -10.68
N GLU A 505 -7.96 19.04 -11.17
CA GLU A 505 -7.37 20.23 -11.80
C GLU A 505 -8.14 21.47 -11.31
N THR A 506 -7.83 22.65 -11.87
CA THR A 506 -8.55 23.89 -11.55
C THR A 506 -10.01 23.84 -12.03
N ILE A 507 -10.89 24.63 -11.41
CA ILE A 507 -12.30 24.77 -11.86
C ILE A 507 -12.34 25.21 -13.33
N ARG A 508 -11.47 26.15 -13.72
CA ARG A 508 -11.31 26.61 -15.09
C ARG A 508 -10.98 25.47 -16.05
N ASP A 509 -9.96 24.67 -15.75
CA ASP A 509 -9.53 23.57 -16.64
C ASP A 509 -10.61 22.49 -16.76
N ASN A 510 -11.38 22.30 -15.69
CA ASN A 510 -12.55 21.44 -15.69
C ASN A 510 -13.71 21.96 -16.56
N ILE A 511 -13.90 23.28 -16.68
CA ILE A 511 -14.92 23.91 -17.53
C ILE A 511 -14.47 23.95 -19.00
N ILE A 512 -13.23 24.39 -19.25
CA ILE A 512 -12.62 24.44 -20.59
C ILE A 512 -12.48 23.04 -21.16
N PHE A 513 -12.09 22.09 -20.31
CA PHE A 513 -12.02 20.67 -20.58
C PHE A 513 -11.18 20.31 -21.84
N GLY A 514 -10.13 21.09 -22.13
CA GLY A 514 -9.24 20.90 -23.29
C GLY A 514 -9.62 21.60 -24.59
N ALA A 515 -10.68 22.42 -24.61
CA ALA A 515 -10.86 23.42 -25.66
C ALA A 515 -9.82 24.55 -25.51
N PRO A 516 -9.51 25.32 -26.57
CA PRO A 516 -8.74 26.55 -26.41
C PRO A 516 -9.51 27.54 -25.53
N TYR A 517 -8.80 28.29 -24.68
CA TYR A 517 -9.42 29.32 -23.85
C TYR A 517 -9.93 30.48 -24.71
N ASP A 518 -11.23 30.72 -24.64
CA ASP A 518 -11.90 31.86 -25.25
C ASP A 518 -12.62 32.61 -24.13
N GLU A 519 -12.17 33.84 -23.84
CA GLU A 519 -12.64 34.64 -22.72
C GLU A 519 -14.13 34.99 -22.85
N VAL A 520 -14.60 35.33 -24.05
CA VAL A 520 -15.99 35.74 -24.30
C VAL A 520 -16.91 34.55 -24.07
N ARG A 521 -16.54 33.40 -24.62
CA ARG A 521 -17.26 32.14 -24.43
C ARG A 521 -17.25 31.71 -22.97
N TYR A 522 -16.09 31.77 -22.31
CA TYR A 522 -15.92 31.33 -20.94
C TYR A 522 -16.77 32.16 -19.98
N LYS A 523 -16.75 33.49 -20.09
CA LYS A 523 -17.61 34.39 -19.32
C LYS A 523 -19.10 34.14 -19.58
N LYS A 524 -19.50 33.94 -20.83
CA LYS A 524 -20.89 33.57 -21.19
C LYS A 524 -21.31 32.26 -20.52
N VAL A 525 -20.42 31.27 -20.46
CA VAL A 525 -20.68 29.99 -19.78
C VAL A 525 -20.82 30.17 -18.27
N LEU A 526 -19.95 30.96 -17.63
CA LEU A 526 -20.03 31.24 -16.19
C LEU A 526 -21.34 31.94 -15.83
N TYR A 527 -21.74 32.95 -16.61
CA TYR A 527 -23.00 33.68 -16.43
C TYR A 527 -24.22 32.76 -16.61
N GLN A 528 -24.30 32.01 -17.71
CA GLN A 528 -25.41 31.09 -17.99
C GLN A 528 -25.56 29.98 -16.96
N CYS A 529 -24.47 29.63 -16.28
CA CYS A 529 -24.44 28.58 -15.26
C CYS A 529 -24.60 29.14 -13.83
N ALA A 530 -24.79 30.45 -13.68
CA ALA A 530 -24.83 31.16 -12.40
C ALA A 530 -23.60 30.89 -11.50
N LEU A 531 -22.45 30.56 -12.09
CA LEU A 531 -21.22 30.22 -11.36
C LEU A 531 -20.46 31.46 -10.87
N GLU A 532 -20.78 32.66 -11.38
CA GLU A 532 -20.06 33.89 -11.04
C GLU A 532 -20.04 34.14 -9.52
N ARG A 533 -21.18 33.97 -8.85
CA ARG A 533 -21.28 34.13 -7.39
C ARG A 533 -20.54 33.04 -6.63
N ASP A 534 -20.55 31.81 -7.14
CA ASP A 534 -19.84 30.70 -6.51
C ASP A 534 -18.32 30.85 -6.64
N LEU A 535 -17.84 31.40 -7.77
CA LEU A 535 -16.43 31.69 -7.98
C LEU A 535 -15.92 32.79 -7.05
N THR A 536 -16.75 33.78 -6.69
CA THR A 536 -16.35 34.82 -5.72
C THR A 536 -16.15 34.29 -4.29
N LEU A 537 -16.68 33.10 -3.98
CA LEU A 537 -16.50 32.48 -2.66
C LEU A 537 -15.13 31.80 -2.51
N PHE A 538 -14.43 31.53 -3.62
CA PHE A 538 -13.10 30.95 -3.59
C PHE A 538 -12.02 32.04 -3.61
N GLU A 539 -11.02 31.94 -2.73
CA GLU A 539 -9.90 32.90 -2.66
C GLU A 539 -9.12 33.02 -3.98
N ALA A 540 -8.99 31.91 -4.72
CA ALA A 540 -8.34 31.88 -6.03
C ALA A 540 -9.33 31.91 -7.22
N GLY A 541 -10.62 32.15 -6.95
CA GLY A 541 -11.66 32.19 -7.96
C GLY A 541 -11.74 30.91 -8.80
N ASP A 542 -11.63 31.06 -10.12
CA ASP A 542 -11.70 29.95 -11.07
C ASP A 542 -10.40 29.14 -11.20
N LYS A 543 -9.30 29.62 -10.61
CA LYS A 543 -8.03 28.90 -10.52
C LYS A 543 -7.95 27.95 -9.33
N THR A 544 -8.99 27.91 -8.49
CA THR A 544 -9.06 27.01 -7.35
C THR A 544 -8.98 25.54 -7.79
N GLU A 545 -8.12 24.77 -7.13
CA GLU A 545 -7.98 23.33 -7.38
C GLU A 545 -9.12 22.53 -6.75
N VAL A 546 -9.69 21.61 -7.53
CA VAL A 546 -10.90 20.88 -7.14
C VAL A 546 -10.60 19.69 -6.21
N GLY A 547 -9.37 19.17 -6.21
CA GLY A 547 -8.97 18.05 -5.37
C GLY A 547 -9.51 16.69 -5.84
N GLU A 548 -9.02 15.61 -5.24
CA GLU A 548 -9.43 14.23 -5.59
C GLU A 548 -10.94 14.04 -5.39
N LYS A 549 -11.66 13.59 -6.43
CA LYS A 549 -13.14 13.46 -6.48
C LYS A 549 -13.94 14.75 -6.23
N GLY A 550 -13.29 15.92 -6.30
CA GLY A 550 -13.94 17.21 -6.13
C GLY A 550 -14.44 17.52 -4.73
N LEU A 551 -13.72 17.08 -3.69
CA LEU A 551 -14.08 17.32 -2.28
C LEU A 551 -14.31 18.81 -1.94
N THR A 552 -13.75 19.75 -2.71
CA THR A 552 -13.92 21.20 -2.49
C THR A 552 -15.20 21.79 -3.08
N LEU A 553 -15.96 21.03 -3.88
CA LEU A 553 -17.19 21.48 -4.53
C LEU A 553 -18.43 20.80 -3.93
N SER A 554 -19.51 21.57 -3.76
CA SER A 554 -20.82 21.00 -3.42
C SER A 554 -21.38 20.15 -4.58
N GLY A 555 -22.29 19.21 -4.28
CA GLY A 555 -22.90 18.34 -5.31
C GLY A 555 -23.55 19.13 -6.46
N GLY A 556 -24.20 20.26 -6.15
CA GLY A 556 -24.76 21.18 -7.16
C GLY A 556 -23.69 21.82 -8.03
N GLN A 557 -22.61 22.32 -7.44
CA GLN A 557 -21.48 22.90 -8.17
C GLN A 557 -20.79 21.89 -9.09
N LYS A 558 -20.63 20.63 -8.65
CA LYS A 558 -20.09 19.56 -9.49
C LYS A 558 -20.92 19.31 -10.74
N VAL A 559 -22.25 19.27 -10.59
CA VAL A 559 -23.17 19.07 -11.72
C VAL A 559 -23.05 20.22 -12.72
N ILE A 560 -22.96 21.46 -12.25
CA ILE A 560 -22.87 22.63 -13.11
C ILE A 560 -21.53 22.68 -13.88
N VAL A 561 -20.42 22.41 -13.20
CA VAL A 561 -19.09 22.32 -13.83
C VAL A 561 -19.05 21.16 -14.85
N PHE A 562 -19.70 20.03 -14.54
CA PHE A 562 -19.75 18.87 -15.44
C PHE A 562 -20.59 19.14 -16.71
N LEU A 563 -21.75 19.79 -16.56
CA LEU A 563 -22.73 20.05 -17.64
C LEU A 563 -22.16 20.78 -18.87
N ARG A 564 -21.04 21.50 -18.72
CA ARG A 564 -20.47 22.33 -19.79
C ARG A 564 -19.16 21.81 -20.37
N ARG A 565 -18.70 20.64 -19.93
CA ARG A 565 -17.56 19.93 -20.54
C ARG A 565 -17.86 19.60 -22.00
N GLY A 566 -16.94 19.94 -22.90
CA GLY A 566 -16.98 19.48 -24.29
C GLY A 566 -18.00 20.16 -25.22
N ARG A 567 -18.78 21.15 -24.77
CA ARG A 567 -19.62 21.94 -25.69
C ARG A 567 -18.66 22.76 -26.56
N LYS A 568 -18.44 22.40 -27.83
CA LYS A 568 -17.58 23.13 -28.80
C LYS A 568 -18.29 24.32 -29.45
N GLU A 569 -19.61 24.37 -29.42
CA GLU A 569 -20.40 25.52 -29.90
C GLU A 569 -21.48 25.88 -28.87
N ALA A 570 -21.47 27.13 -28.40
CA ALA A 570 -22.42 27.64 -27.43
C ALA A 570 -23.28 28.74 -28.08
N ASN A 571 -24.16 28.32 -29.00
CA ASN A 571 -25.17 29.22 -29.58
C ASN A 571 -26.63 28.89 -29.26
N THR A 572 -26.94 27.80 -28.56
CA THR A 572 -28.34 27.53 -28.17
C THR A 572 -28.44 26.84 -26.81
N CYS A 573 -29.26 27.43 -25.94
CA CYS A 573 -29.84 26.78 -24.76
C CYS A 573 -30.93 25.81 -25.21
#